data_AF-A0AAW6HHI5-F1
#
_entry.id   AF-A0AAW6HHI5-F1
#
_cell.length_a   1.000
_cell.length_b   1.000
_cell.length_c   1.000
_cell.angle_alpha   90.00
_cell.angle_beta   90.00
_cell.angle_gamma   90.00
#
_symmetry.space_group_name_H-M   'P 1'
#
loop_
_entity.id
_entity.type
_entity.pdbx_description
1 polymer ?
#
loop_
_entity_poly.entity_id
_entity_poly.type
_entity_poly.pdbx_seq_one_letter_code
_entity_poly.pdbx_strand_id
1 'polypeptide(L)'
;MNQSTVSNNKLLVKNSLMLYLRMFVNMGVSLFTSRLILNALGETDFGIYNVVGGIVVMFTFINGSMNSSTSRFLTVSLAKGNSQELKATFSFAVTIHAILAFIILLLAETFGLWFFYHKMIIPAERMDTAFILYQLSIITTMLSIMSVPYNSSIISHEKMNAFAYISISDVVFKLLIVYIVIYLPWDKLLLYALLLFITQIVNQLIYIIYCQVHFEEAKYSLTWNKKLFVEMCGFAGWNMTGNFAFVCYTQGLNLLINMFFGPSVNAARGIAIRVQGIISNFASNFQTAIHPQITKNYAVGNYEYMQKLIFAESKFSLYLLLLLSLPVLVEAQLILNWWLVNVPENTVVFLRIMLFTTYIETTTNPLLVSALATGNVKKLQLVICPLLLCILPLSYLFLKFGAPAYSVFIVNLLILFLSLIIRVFMLKPFIGLSPKHYFVDVIIRCMGVGILSSVLPISFYLIVELPFIRFLTVCLSSVLSVITMVYFIGMNHQERLFAKIKIRNMIKNRNLPIKN
;
A
#
# COMPACT_ATOMS: atom_id res chain seq x y z
N MET A 1 -10.59 -27.39 -17.49
CA MET A 1 -10.30 -26.40 -16.43
C MET A 1 -10.55 -27.13 -15.10
N ASN A 2 -9.51 -27.49 -14.35
CA ASN A 2 -9.65 -28.33 -13.15
C ASN A 2 -10.54 -27.64 -12.11
N GLN A 3 -11.36 -28.39 -11.38
CA GLN A 3 -12.27 -27.86 -10.34
C GLN A 3 -11.53 -26.98 -9.32
N SER A 4 -10.26 -27.28 -9.02
CA SER A 4 -9.37 -26.47 -8.18
C SER A 4 -9.14 -25.05 -8.71
N THR A 5 -8.86 -24.88 -10.00
CA THR A 5 -8.66 -23.56 -10.63
C THR A 5 -9.91 -22.69 -10.65
N VAL A 6 -11.10 -23.29 -10.79
CA VAL A 6 -12.38 -22.54 -10.77
C VAL A 6 -12.71 -22.05 -9.36
N SER A 7 -12.41 -22.86 -8.33
CA SER A 7 -12.55 -22.48 -6.93
C SER A 7 -11.66 -21.28 -6.57
N ASN A 8 -10.37 -21.34 -6.93
CA ASN A 8 -9.40 -20.28 -6.65
C ASN A 8 -9.79 -18.94 -7.30
N ASN A 9 -10.27 -18.96 -8.55
CA ASN A 9 -10.68 -17.73 -9.23
C ASN A 9 -11.94 -17.08 -8.61
N LYS A 10 -12.85 -17.87 -8.02
CA LYS A 10 -14.02 -17.34 -7.29
C LYS A 10 -13.58 -16.70 -5.97
N LEU A 11 -12.67 -17.35 -5.25
CA LEU A 11 -12.11 -16.84 -4.00
C LEU A 11 -11.40 -15.50 -4.22
N LEU A 12 -10.57 -15.40 -5.26
CA LEU A 12 -9.82 -14.19 -5.60
C LEU A 12 -10.75 -12.99 -5.85
N VAL A 13 -11.81 -13.16 -6.66
CA VAL A 13 -12.79 -12.08 -6.91
C VAL A 13 -13.50 -11.65 -5.63
N LYS A 14 -13.96 -12.62 -4.82
CA LYS A 14 -14.63 -12.32 -3.54
C LYS A 14 -13.71 -11.54 -2.60
N ASN A 15 -12.46 -11.98 -2.50
CA ASN A 15 -11.44 -11.37 -1.65
C ASN A 15 -11.14 -9.94 -2.08
N SER A 16 -10.91 -9.71 -3.38
CA SER A 16 -10.67 -8.36 -3.90
C SER A 16 -11.86 -7.42 -3.65
N LEU A 17 -13.11 -7.86 -3.89
CA LEU A 17 -14.30 -7.05 -3.64
C LEU A 17 -14.43 -6.66 -2.16
N MET A 18 -14.13 -7.58 -1.25
CA MET A 18 -14.19 -7.30 0.17
C MET A 18 -13.14 -6.26 0.60
N LEU A 19 -11.93 -6.33 0.04
CA LEU A 19 -10.87 -5.34 0.31
C LEU A 19 -11.25 -3.95 -0.23
N TYR A 20 -11.94 -3.88 -1.37
CA TYR A 20 -12.46 -2.62 -1.89
C TYR A 20 -13.55 -2.02 -1.01
N LEU A 21 -14.53 -2.82 -0.58
CA LEU A 21 -15.58 -2.37 0.35
C LEU A 21 -14.95 -1.76 1.62
N ARG A 22 -14.01 -2.49 2.23
CA ARG A 22 -13.22 -2.03 3.38
C ARG A 22 -12.51 -0.71 3.10
N MET A 23 -11.84 -0.58 1.95
CA MET A 23 -11.11 0.62 1.59
C MET A 23 -12.04 1.84 1.50
N PHE A 24 -13.20 1.71 0.83
CA PHE A 24 -14.15 2.80 0.70
C PHE A 24 -14.73 3.24 2.05
N VAL A 25 -15.08 2.28 2.92
CA VAL A 25 -15.54 2.56 4.29
C VAL A 25 -14.44 3.27 5.08
N ASN A 26 -13.22 2.73 5.06
CA ASN A 26 -12.08 3.31 5.80
C ASN A 26 -11.76 4.72 5.33
N MET A 27 -11.76 4.97 4.02
CA MET A 27 -11.47 6.28 3.46
C MET A 27 -12.56 7.30 3.81
N GLY A 28 -13.84 6.93 3.65
CA GLY A 28 -14.96 7.81 3.96
C GLY A 28 -14.98 8.21 5.43
N VAL A 29 -14.83 7.25 6.34
CA VAL A 29 -14.80 7.55 7.77
C VAL A 29 -13.55 8.34 8.15
N SER A 30 -12.36 8.01 7.64
CA SER A 30 -11.11 8.74 7.97
C SER A 30 -11.17 10.22 7.56
N LEU A 31 -11.75 10.50 6.38
CA LEU A 31 -11.96 11.89 5.93
C LEU A 31 -12.93 12.63 6.84
N PHE A 32 -14.00 11.97 7.29
CA PHE A 32 -14.99 12.54 8.19
C PHE A 32 -14.41 12.79 9.60
N THR A 33 -13.72 11.80 10.18
CA THR A 33 -13.20 11.87 11.55
C THR A 33 -12.06 12.87 11.67
N SER A 34 -11.17 12.98 10.67
CA SER A 34 -10.02 13.90 10.73
C SER A 34 -10.45 15.36 10.95
N ARG A 35 -11.49 15.82 10.26
CA ARG A 35 -12.04 17.18 10.42
C ARG A 35 -12.66 17.40 11.80
N LEU A 36 -13.45 16.43 12.26
CA LEU A 36 -14.12 16.52 13.55
C LEU A 36 -13.13 16.52 14.72
N ILE A 37 -12.08 15.70 14.65
CA ILE A 37 -11.03 15.66 15.68
C ILE A 37 -10.27 16.98 15.73
N LEU A 38 -9.91 17.56 14.58
CA LEU A 38 -9.26 18.88 14.53
C LEU A 38 -10.14 19.95 15.20
N ASN A 39 -11.44 19.97 14.87
CA ASN A 39 -12.37 20.93 15.47
C ASN A 39 -12.57 20.67 16.97
N ALA A 40 -12.54 19.42 17.41
CA ALA A 40 -12.72 19.07 18.81
C ALA A 40 -11.50 19.46 19.66
N LEU A 41 -10.29 19.12 19.20
CA LEU A 41 -9.02 19.36 19.91
C LEU A 41 -8.55 20.82 19.79
N GLY A 42 -8.84 21.48 18.68
CA GLY A 42 -8.21 22.77 18.33
C GLY A 42 -6.80 22.59 17.76
N GLU A 43 -6.27 23.67 17.19
CA GLU A 43 -5.03 23.65 16.41
C GLU A 43 -3.81 23.25 17.24
N THR A 44 -3.69 23.78 18.47
CA THR A 44 -2.54 23.51 19.36
C THR A 44 -2.46 22.04 19.75
N ASP A 45 -3.55 21.47 20.27
CA ASP A 45 -3.56 20.08 20.73
C ASP A 45 -3.46 19.09 19.57
N PHE A 46 -4.07 19.41 18.42
CA PHE A 46 -3.90 18.62 17.20
C PHE A 46 -2.45 18.69 16.69
N GLY A 47 -1.78 19.84 16.81
CA GLY A 47 -0.37 20.01 16.52
C GLY A 47 0.51 19.14 17.43
N ILE A 48 0.28 19.21 18.74
CA ILE A 48 0.99 18.37 19.73
C ILE A 48 0.82 16.89 19.40
N TYR A 49 -0.42 16.44 19.13
CA TYR A 49 -0.69 15.06 18.73
C TYR A 49 0.12 14.60 17.52
N ASN A 50 0.15 15.40 16.45
CA ASN A 50 0.86 15.03 15.23
C ASN A 50 2.38 15.00 15.43
N VAL A 51 2.95 15.96 16.16
CA VAL A 51 4.41 16.01 16.37
C VAL A 51 4.86 14.89 17.31
N VAL A 52 4.15 14.69 18.43
CA VAL A 52 4.46 13.62 19.40
C VAL A 52 4.29 12.24 18.77
N GLY A 53 3.18 11.99 18.06
CA GLY A 53 2.95 10.74 17.34
C GLY A 53 3.98 10.52 16.21
N GLY A 54 4.42 11.61 15.55
CA GLY A 54 5.43 11.60 14.50
C GLY A 54 6.76 11.00 14.93
N ILE A 55 7.22 11.27 16.17
CA ILE A 55 8.46 10.71 16.72
C ILE A 55 8.43 9.18 16.72
N VAL A 56 7.31 8.60 17.16
CA VAL A 56 7.18 7.15 17.25
C VAL A 56 7.03 6.53 15.85
N VAL A 57 6.27 7.19 14.97
CA VAL A 57 6.07 6.74 13.57
C VAL A 57 7.39 6.68 12.79
N MET A 58 8.37 7.53 13.08
CA MET A 58 9.68 7.50 12.42
C MET A 58 10.41 6.16 12.55
N PHE A 59 10.15 5.38 13.59
CA PHE A 59 10.75 4.05 13.77
C PHE A 59 9.95 2.92 13.10
N THR A 60 8.75 3.20 12.60
CA THR A 60 7.84 2.18 12.06
C THR A 60 8.16 1.72 10.64
N PHE A 61 9.14 2.33 9.94
CA PHE A 61 9.58 1.86 8.61
C PHE A 61 10.05 0.39 8.64
N ILE A 62 10.51 -0.08 9.80
CA ILE A 62 10.93 -1.48 10.03
C ILE A 62 9.72 -2.44 9.90
N ASN A 63 8.52 -1.96 10.25
CA ASN A 63 7.30 -2.76 10.24
C ASN A 63 6.91 -3.26 8.84
N GLY A 64 7.10 -2.43 7.79
CA GLY A 64 6.78 -2.82 6.42
C GLY A 64 7.57 -4.05 5.92
N SER A 65 8.87 -4.09 6.24
CA SER A 65 9.74 -5.23 5.93
C SER A 65 9.29 -6.48 6.69
N MET A 66 8.96 -6.34 7.98
CA MET A 66 8.56 -7.47 8.83
C MET A 66 7.20 -8.05 8.44
N ASN A 67 6.24 -7.22 8.07
CA ASN A 67 4.92 -7.66 7.61
C ASN A 67 5.04 -8.50 6.33
N SER A 68 5.77 -8.00 5.33
CA SER A 68 5.99 -8.75 4.08
C SER A 68 6.78 -10.05 4.29
N SER A 69 7.75 -10.04 5.20
CA SER A 69 8.52 -11.24 5.58
C SER A 69 7.64 -12.28 6.26
N THR A 70 6.88 -11.87 7.28
CA THR A 70 6.02 -12.76 8.05
C THR A 70 4.93 -13.40 7.20
N SER A 71 4.22 -12.59 6.41
CA SER A 71 3.20 -13.08 5.48
C SER A 71 3.80 -14.08 4.47
N ARG A 72 5.00 -13.81 3.95
CA ARG A 72 5.68 -14.75 3.02
C ARG A 72 6.01 -16.08 3.70
N PHE A 73 6.68 -16.08 4.86
CA PHE A 73 7.05 -17.32 5.53
C PHE A 73 5.83 -18.13 5.98
N LEU A 74 4.80 -17.48 6.54
CA LEU A 74 3.55 -18.17 6.90
C LEU A 74 2.86 -18.77 5.67
N THR A 75 2.77 -18.03 4.57
CA THR A 75 2.17 -18.53 3.33
C THR A 75 2.94 -19.72 2.76
N VAL A 76 4.28 -19.69 2.80
CA VAL A 76 5.12 -20.81 2.34
C VAL A 76 4.93 -22.04 3.22
N SER A 77 4.97 -21.90 4.56
CA SER A 77 4.77 -23.02 5.48
C SER A 77 3.36 -23.62 5.36
N LEU A 78 2.33 -22.77 5.20
CA LEU A 78 0.96 -23.19 4.96
C LEU A 78 0.81 -23.96 3.65
N ALA A 79 1.46 -23.48 2.59
CA ALA A 79 1.42 -24.10 1.27
C ALA A 79 2.08 -25.49 1.23
N LYS A 80 3.15 -25.70 2.00
CA LYS A 80 3.83 -27.00 2.15
C LYS A 80 3.03 -28.03 2.96
N GLY A 81 2.02 -27.60 3.72
CA GLY A 81 1.18 -28.48 4.54
C GLY A 81 1.86 -29.03 5.80
N ASN A 82 3.02 -28.51 6.20
CA ASN A 82 3.72 -28.95 7.42
C ASN A 82 3.27 -28.12 8.63
N SER A 83 2.34 -28.69 9.42
CA SER A 83 1.76 -28.02 10.60
C SER A 83 2.80 -27.64 11.66
N GLN A 84 3.85 -28.46 11.84
CA GLN A 84 4.91 -28.17 12.82
C GLN A 84 5.81 -27.01 12.36
N GLU A 85 6.18 -26.98 11.07
CA GLU A 85 6.91 -25.85 10.47
C GLU A 85 6.07 -24.57 10.55
N LEU A 86 4.77 -24.65 10.29
CA LEU A 86 3.86 -23.50 10.38
C LEU A 86 3.74 -22.94 11.81
N LYS A 87 3.56 -23.81 12.82
CA LYS A 87 3.58 -23.45 14.25
C LYS A 87 4.88 -22.77 14.68
N ALA A 88 6.01 -23.32 14.23
CA ALA A 88 7.33 -22.76 14.50
C ALA A 88 7.49 -21.39 13.83
N THR A 89 7.12 -21.25 12.54
CA THR A 89 7.15 -19.99 11.79
C THR A 89 6.31 -18.91 12.47
N PHE A 90 5.10 -19.24 12.92
CA PHE A 90 4.25 -18.30 13.65
C PHE A 90 4.90 -17.86 14.98
N SER A 91 5.42 -18.81 15.76
CA SER A 91 6.07 -18.52 17.04
C SER A 91 7.34 -17.67 16.88
N PHE A 92 8.15 -17.90 15.84
CA PHE A 92 9.28 -17.03 15.52
C PHE A 92 8.84 -15.66 15.03
N ALA A 93 7.78 -15.56 14.23
CA ALA A 93 7.25 -14.26 13.83
C ALA A 93 6.86 -13.45 15.06
N VAL A 94 6.11 -14.02 16.01
CA VAL A 94 5.78 -13.36 17.29
C VAL A 94 7.04 -12.96 18.06
N THR A 95 8.04 -13.83 18.15
CA THR A 95 9.31 -13.55 18.86
C THR A 95 10.09 -12.41 18.20
N ILE A 96 10.21 -12.40 16.87
CA ILE A 96 10.90 -11.35 16.11
C ILE A 96 10.19 -10.00 16.29
N HIS A 97 8.85 -9.99 16.28
CA HIS A 97 8.09 -8.75 16.50
C HIS A 97 8.18 -8.26 17.95
N ALA A 98 8.27 -9.17 18.93
CA ALA A 98 8.52 -8.79 20.32
C ALA A 98 9.90 -8.15 20.50
N ILE A 99 10.94 -8.73 19.89
CA ILE A 99 12.29 -8.15 19.87
C ILE A 99 12.26 -6.77 19.19
N LEU A 100 11.57 -6.64 18.06
CA LEU A 100 11.45 -5.35 17.37
C LEU A 100 10.71 -4.30 18.20
N ALA A 101 9.61 -4.66 18.84
CA ALA A 101 8.87 -3.77 19.74
C ALA A 101 9.75 -3.30 20.91
N PHE A 102 10.58 -4.20 21.46
CA PHE A 102 11.55 -3.85 22.50
C PHE A 102 12.66 -2.91 21.98
N ILE A 103 13.19 -3.13 20.78
CA ILE A 103 14.16 -2.21 20.16
C ILE A 103 13.54 -0.82 19.98
N ILE A 104 12.29 -0.74 19.53
CA ILE A 104 11.59 0.54 19.36
C ILE A 104 11.36 1.24 20.70
N LEU A 105 11.02 0.49 21.76
CA LEU A 105 10.95 1.03 23.11
C LEU A 105 12.28 1.65 23.54
N LEU A 106 13.40 0.97 23.34
CA LEU A 106 14.73 1.50 23.68
C LEU A 106 15.06 2.77 22.89
N LEU A 107 14.78 2.79 21.58
CA LEU A 107 15.04 3.96 20.74
C LEU A 107 14.13 5.15 21.10
N ALA A 108 12.88 4.88 21.43
CA ALA A 108 11.94 5.90 21.89
C ALA A 108 12.40 6.47 23.24
N GLU A 109 12.61 5.63 24.26
CA GLU A 109 12.99 6.09 25.60
C GLU A 109 14.39 6.74 25.69
N THR A 110 15.25 6.54 24.69
CA THR A 110 16.57 7.17 24.63
C THR A 110 16.56 8.39 23.71
N PHE A 111 16.64 8.16 22.40
CA PHE A 111 16.72 9.23 21.40
C PHE A 111 15.40 9.99 21.29
N GLY A 112 14.27 9.30 21.31
CA GLY A 112 12.95 9.92 21.24
C GLY A 112 12.66 10.83 22.44
N LEU A 113 13.03 10.41 23.65
CA LEU A 113 12.85 11.18 24.87
C LEU A 113 13.78 12.41 24.91
N TRP A 114 15.03 12.26 24.48
CA TRP A 114 15.93 13.39 24.28
C TRP A 114 15.33 14.42 23.32
N PHE A 115 14.81 13.94 22.18
CA PHE A 115 14.18 14.80 21.18
C PHE A 115 12.92 15.48 21.74
N PHE A 116 12.12 14.74 22.52
CA PHE A 116 10.90 15.24 23.15
C PHE A 116 11.19 16.44 24.05
N TYR A 117 12.14 16.33 24.98
CA TYR A 117 12.41 17.41 25.93
C TYR A 117 13.27 18.54 25.37
N HIS A 118 14.18 18.27 24.43
CA HIS A 118 15.20 19.26 24.03
C HIS A 118 14.97 19.90 22.66
N LYS A 119 14.09 19.33 21.82
CA LYS A 119 13.89 19.79 20.44
C LYS A 119 12.45 20.15 20.12
N MET A 120 11.47 19.66 20.88
CA MET A 120 10.08 20.06 20.69
C MET A 120 9.74 21.34 21.45
N ILE A 121 8.98 22.20 20.80
CA ILE A 121 8.40 23.39 21.40
C ILE A 121 6.97 23.03 21.80
N ILE A 122 6.79 22.67 23.06
CA ILE A 122 5.49 22.32 23.65
C ILE A 122 5.18 23.40 24.71
N PRO A 123 3.98 23.99 24.69
CA PRO A 123 3.56 24.92 25.74
C PRO A 123 3.73 24.27 27.13
N ALA A 124 4.26 25.02 28.10
CA ALA A 124 4.55 24.48 29.43
C ALA A 124 3.31 23.83 30.08
N GLU A 125 2.14 24.42 29.87
CA GLU A 125 0.83 23.93 30.35
C GLU A 125 0.42 22.58 29.75
N ARG A 126 0.97 22.20 28.59
CA ARG A 126 0.68 20.95 27.87
C ARG A 126 1.78 19.90 28.00
N MET A 127 2.89 20.21 28.67
CA MET A 127 4.05 19.32 28.73
C MET A 127 3.71 17.96 29.33
N ASP A 128 2.97 17.92 30.44
CA ASP A 128 2.57 16.69 31.12
C ASP A 128 1.63 15.84 30.24
N THR A 129 0.60 16.46 29.65
CA THR A 129 -0.32 15.79 28.72
C THR A 129 0.42 15.25 27.50
N ALA A 130 1.35 16.03 26.95
CA ALA A 130 2.16 15.62 25.81
C ALA A 130 3.10 14.45 26.16
N PHE A 131 3.65 14.41 27.37
CA PHE A 131 4.48 13.31 27.84
C PHE A 131 3.67 12.02 28.02
N ILE A 132 2.46 12.10 28.59
CA ILE A 132 1.55 10.95 28.67
C ILE A 132 1.17 10.46 27.26
N LEU A 133 0.84 11.38 26.36
CA LEU A 133 0.55 11.05 24.96
C LEU A 133 1.75 10.37 24.28
N TYR A 134 2.96 10.82 24.57
CA TYR A 134 4.19 10.21 24.05
C TYR A 134 4.33 8.76 24.51
N GLN A 135 4.17 8.50 25.80
CA GLN A 135 4.22 7.16 26.39
C GLN A 135 3.13 6.24 25.83
N LEU A 136 1.88 6.72 25.74
CA LEU A 136 0.77 5.98 25.14
C LEU A 136 1.04 5.66 23.66
N SER A 137 1.68 6.56 22.92
CA SER A 137 2.02 6.37 21.51
C SER A 137 3.09 5.28 21.32
N ILE A 138 4.07 5.19 22.21
CA ILE A 138 5.07 4.12 22.21
C ILE A 138 4.39 2.77 22.41
N ILE A 139 3.58 2.63 23.46
CA ILE A 139 2.90 1.37 23.78
C ILE A 139 1.93 0.97 22.65
N THR A 140 1.15 1.93 22.12
CA THR A 140 0.25 1.71 20.97
C THR A 140 1.02 1.16 19.76
N THR A 141 2.23 1.69 19.52
CA THR A 141 3.09 1.24 18.43
C THR A 141 3.64 -0.18 18.67
N MET A 142 4.06 -0.47 19.90
CA MET A 142 4.48 -1.83 20.29
C MET A 142 3.35 -2.83 20.09
N LEU A 143 2.13 -2.51 20.52
CA LEU A 143 0.95 -3.35 20.30
C LEU A 143 0.67 -3.56 18.80
N SER A 144 0.77 -2.50 17.99
CA SER A 144 0.60 -2.58 16.53
C SER A 144 1.60 -3.51 15.85
N ILE A 145 2.87 -3.48 16.29
CA ILE A 145 3.91 -4.41 15.81
C ILE A 145 3.58 -5.84 16.23
N MET A 146 3.11 -6.04 17.46
CA MET A 146 2.67 -7.35 17.94
C MET A 146 1.40 -7.87 17.27
N SER A 147 0.61 -7.03 16.59
CA SER A 147 -0.54 -7.43 15.77
C SER A 147 -0.12 -8.07 14.44
N VAL A 148 1.08 -7.77 13.94
CA VAL A 148 1.51 -8.11 12.58
C VAL A 148 1.53 -9.63 12.30
N PRO A 149 2.01 -10.51 13.21
CA PRO A 149 1.95 -11.95 12.99
C PRO A 149 0.51 -12.46 12.82
N TYR A 150 -0.42 -11.96 13.63
CA TYR A 150 -1.82 -12.34 13.59
C TYR A 150 -2.50 -11.85 12.30
N ASN A 151 -2.26 -10.60 11.92
CA ASN A 151 -2.74 -10.06 10.65
C ASN A 151 -2.19 -10.87 9.46
N SER A 152 -0.89 -11.17 9.48
CA SER A 152 -0.23 -11.99 8.47
C SER A 152 -0.85 -13.38 8.37
N SER A 153 -1.21 -14.04 9.48
CA SER A 153 -1.92 -15.32 9.46
C SER A 153 -3.28 -15.23 8.75
N ILE A 154 -4.08 -14.21 9.01
CA ILE A 154 -5.38 -14.00 8.34
C ILE A 154 -5.19 -13.85 6.83
N ILE A 155 -4.20 -13.05 6.42
CA ILE A 155 -3.85 -12.79 5.01
C ILE A 155 -3.35 -14.07 4.33
N SER A 156 -2.44 -14.81 4.97
CA SER A 156 -1.87 -16.07 4.46
C SER A 156 -2.91 -17.18 4.29
N HIS A 157 -3.92 -17.23 5.17
CA HIS A 157 -5.10 -18.11 5.04
C HIS A 157 -6.15 -17.59 4.07
N GLU A 158 -5.90 -16.47 3.41
CA GLU A 158 -6.81 -15.83 2.45
C GLU A 158 -8.19 -15.50 3.04
N LYS A 159 -8.27 -15.31 4.37
CA LYS A 159 -9.50 -14.95 5.11
C LYS A 159 -9.77 -13.45 5.02
N MET A 160 -9.83 -12.93 3.80
CA MET A 160 -9.97 -11.49 3.53
C MET A 160 -11.28 -10.88 4.05
N ASN A 161 -12.32 -11.71 4.20
CA ASN A 161 -13.55 -11.31 4.91
C ASN A 161 -13.28 -10.90 6.36
N ALA A 162 -12.59 -11.74 7.13
CA ALA A 162 -12.27 -11.43 8.52
C ALA A 162 -11.34 -10.22 8.60
N PHE A 163 -10.30 -10.19 7.76
CA PHE A 163 -9.40 -9.03 7.67
C PHE A 163 -10.16 -7.72 7.42
N ALA A 164 -11.14 -7.74 6.53
CA ALA A 164 -11.95 -6.58 6.22
C ALA A 164 -12.89 -6.16 7.34
N TYR A 165 -13.62 -7.09 7.95
CA TYR A 165 -14.51 -6.75 9.07
C TYR A 165 -13.75 -6.24 10.30
N ILE A 166 -12.61 -6.84 10.63
CA ILE A 166 -11.76 -6.36 11.74
C ILE A 166 -11.24 -4.95 11.42
N SER A 167 -10.79 -4.68 10.18
CA SER A 167 -10.36 -3.33 9.78
C SER A 167 -11.49 -2.30 9.81
N ILE A 168 -12.71 -2.69 9.41
CA ILE A 168 -13.89 -1.81 9.49
C ILE A 168 -14.21 -1.51 10.96
N SER A 169 -14.10 -2.50 11.86
CA SER A 169 -14.34 -2.30 13.29
C SER A 169 -13.38 -1.26 13.91
N ASP A 170 -12.09 -1.27 13.55
CA ASP A 170 -11.11 -0.26 13.97
C ASP A 170 -11.55 1.16 13.58
N VAL A 171 -12.04 1.32 12.35
CA VAL A 171 -12.50 2.60 11.84
C VAL A 171 -13.80 3.05 12.51
N VAL A 172 -14.71 2.13 12.82
CA VAL A 172 -15.93 2.42 13.59
C VAL A 172 -15.57 2.83 15.02
N PHE A 173 -14.60 2.19 15.67
CA PHE A 173 -14.11 2.61 16.97
C PHE A 173 -13.56 4.04 16.90
N LYS A 174 -12.74 4.38 15.90
CA LYS A 174 -12.24 5.75 15.71
C LYS A 174 -13.35 6.77 15.54
N LEU A 175 -14.44 6.44 14.84
CA LEU A 175 -15.62 7.29 14.75
C LEU A 175 -16.29 7.52 16.11
N LEU A 176 -16.39 6.45 16.92
CA LEU A 176 -16.91 6.51 18.28
C LEU A 176 -16.01 7.36 19.20
N ILE A 177 -14.69 7.28 19.07
CA ILE A 177 -13.74 8.15 19.77
C ILE A 177 -14.06 9.63 19.49
N VAL A 178 -14.26 9.99 18.23
CA VAL A 178 -14.57 11.38 17.85
C VAL A 178 -15.81 11.89 18.58
N TYR A 179 -16.87 11.07 18.59
CA TYR A 179 -18.09 11.43 19.30
C TYR A 179 -17.83 11.63 20.80
N ILE A 180 -17.14 10.68 21.44
CA ILE A 180 -16.80 10.74 22.88
C ILE A 180 -15.98 12.00 23.21
N VAL A 181 -14.96 12.33 22.42
CA VAL A 181 -14.09 13.50 22.63
C VAL A 181 -14.83 14.83 22.46
N ILE A 182 -15.85 14.89 21.60
CA ILE A 182 -16.65 16.11 21.40
C ILE A 182 -17.53 16.42 22.62
N TYR A 183 -18.15 15.40 23.23
CA TYR A 183 -19.19 15.60 24.25
C TYR A 183 -18.69 15.52 25.70
N LEU A 184 -17.56 14.85 25.97
CA LEU A 184 -17.03 14.77 27.33
C LEU A 184 -16.23 16.04 27.70
N PRO A 185 -16.43 16.62 28.89
CA PRO A 185 -15.78 17.84 29.34
C PRO A 185 -14.36 17.61 29.89
N TRP A 186 -13.69 16.52 29.52
CA TRP A 186 -12.35 16.18 29.99
C TRP A 186 -11.27 16.87 29.13
N ASP A 187 -10.01 16.77 29.54
CA ASP A 187 -8.89 17.14 28.66
C ASP A 187 -8.97 16.32 27.37
N LYS A 188 -9.31 16.99 26.28
CA LYS A 188 -9.62 16.35 25.00
C LYS A 188 -8.41 15.66 24.39
N LEU A 189 -7.21 16.21 24.56
CA LEU A 189 -5.97 15.64 24.04
C LEU A 189 -5.63 14.35 24.78
N LEU A 190 -5.68 14.37 26.11
CA LEU A 190 -5.46 13.19 26.94
C LEU A 190 -6.52 12.11 26.68
N LEU A 191 -7.80 12.51 26.64
CA LEU A 191 -8.92 11.60 26.37
C LEU A 191 -8.76 10.93 25.00
N TYR A 192 -8.42 11.71 23.96
CA TYR A 192 -8.18 11.18 22.62
C TYR A 192 -7.03 10.17 22.59
N ALA A 193 -5.90 10.48 23.25
CA ALA A 193 -4.76 9.59 23.36
C ALA A 193 -5.12 8.25 24.04
N LEU A 194 -5.83 8.31 25.17
CA LEU A 194 -6.26 7.14 25.93
C LEU A 194 -7.23 6.26 25.14
N LEU A 195 -8.20 6.87 24.45
CA LEU A 195 -9.18 6.14 23.65
C LEU A 195 -8.55 5.45 22.44
N LEU A 196 -7.56 6.08 21.80
CA LEU A 196 -6.78 5.44 20.73
C LEU A 196 -5.99 4.24 21.27
N PHE A 197 -5.36 4.40 22.43
CA PHE A 197 -4.63 3.31 23.10
C PHE A 197 -5.56 2.13 23.44
N ILE A 198 -6.73 2.39 24.04
CA ILE A 198 -7.74 1.37 24.34
C ILE A 198 -8.20 0.66 23.06
N THR A 199 -8.47 1.43 22.00
CA THR A 199 -8.88 0.87 20.70
C THR A 199 -7.81 -0.06 20.14
N GLN A 200 -6.52 0.28 20.30
CA GLN A 200 -5.42 -0.59 19.89
C GLN A 200 -5.36 -1.89 20.70
N ILE A 201 -5.63 -1.85 22.01
CA ILE A 201 -5.77 -3.07 22.83
C ILE A 201 -6.93 -3.93 22.33
N VAL A 202 -8.09 -3.32 22.11
CA VAL A 202 -9.28 -4.03 21.61
C VAL A 202 -8.99 -4.68 20.26
N ASN A 203 -8.39 -3.95 19.31
CA ASN A 203 -7.98 -4.49 18.03
C ASN A 203 -7.01 -5.68 18.19
N GLN A 204 -6.00 -5.54 19.05
CA GLN A 204 -5.04 -6.62 19.32
C GLN A 204 -5.74 -7.86 19.87
N LEU A 205 -6.67 -7.71 20.81
CA LEU A 205 -7.46 -8.82 21.35
C LEU A 205 -8.33 -9.48 20.28
N ILE A 206 -9.00 -8.70 19.43
CA ILE A 206 -9.79 -9.23 18.31
C ILE A 206 -8.92 -10.09 17.39
N TYR A 207 -7.73 -9.59 17.00
CA TYR A 207 -6.79 -10.35 16.16
C TYR A 207 -6.31 -11.64 16.84
N ILE A 208 -5.90 -11.57 18.11
CA ILE A 208 -5.44 -12.73 18.88
C ILE A 208 -6.54 -13.78 18.99
N ILE A 209 -7.72 -13.39 19.48
CA ILE A 209 -8.85 -14.28 19.72
C ILE A 209 -9.29 -14.93 18.40
N TYR A 210 -9.48 -14.13 17.34
CA TYR A 210 -9.87 -14.65 16.04
C TYR A 210 -8.89 -15.71 15.54
N CYS A 211 -7.58 -15.40 15.58
CA CYS A 211 -6.55 -16.33 15.10
C CYS A 211 -6.45 -17.59 15.97
N GLN A 212 -6.50 -17.48 17.29
CA GLN A 212 -6.42 -18.65 18.19
C GLN A 212 -7.62 -19.59 18.05
N VAL A 213 -8.80 -19.05 17.71
CA VAL A 213 -10.01 -19.84 17.47
C VAL A 213 -9.99 -20.53 16.10
N HIS A 214 -9.49 -19.84 15.07
CA HIS A 214 -9.58 -20.33 13.68
C HIS A 214 -8.32 -21.01 13.14
N PHE A 215 -7.16 -20.79 13.75
CA PHE A 215 -5.86 -21.28 13.28
C PHE A 215 -5.10 -22.00 14.40
N GLU A 216 -4.81 -23.28 14.21
CA GLU A 216 -4.12 -24.10 15.22
C GLU A 216 -2.70 -23.61 15.50
N GLU A 217 -2.05 -23.00 14.51
CA GLU A 217 -0.70 -22.46 14.63
C GLU A 217 -0.62 -21.15 15.41
N ALA A 218 -1.74 -20.44 15.58
CA ALA A 218 -1.76 -19.11 16.18
C ALA A 218 -1.67 -19.12 17.71
N LYS A 219 -1.25 -20.24 18.29
CA LYS A 219 -0.92 -20.40 19.70
C LYS A 219 0.59 -20.32 19.83
N TYR A 220 1.06 -19.27 20.51
CA TYR A 220 2.48 -19.11 20.75
C TYR A 220 3.02 -20.32 21.52
N SER A 221 4.12 -20.88 21.02
CA SER A 221 4.87 -21.93 21.68
C SER A 221 6.35 -21.56 21.66
N LEU A 222 7.04 -21.72 22.78
CA LEU A 222 8.48 -21.46 22.84
C LEU A 222 9.23 -22.61 22.16
N THR A 223 9.27 -22.58 20.82
CA THR A 223 10.03 -23.53 20.00
C THR A 223 11.31 -22.86 19.52
N TRP A 224 12.47 -23.51 19.69
CA TRP A 224 13.75 -22.97 19.24
C TRP A 224 14.29 -23.73 18.03
N ASN A 225 14.42 -23.04 16.90
CA ASN A 225 14.98 -23.53 15.66
C ASN A 225 15.88 -22.42 15.12
N LYS A 226 17.16 -22.52 15.48
CA LYS A 226 18.18 -21.53 15.13
C LYS A 226 18.23 -21.28 13.62
N LYS A 227 18.04 -22.32 12.80
CA LYS A 227 18.08 -22.20 11.34
C LYS A 227 16.93 -21.34 10.83
N LEU A 228 15.69 -21.65 11.21
CA LEU A 228 14.51 -20.90 10.77
C LEU A 228 14.56 -19.45 11.26
N PHE A 229 14.99 -19.22 12.50
CA PHE A 229 15.17 -17.87 13.04
C PHE A 229 16.18 -17.05 12.24
N VAL A 230 17.36 -17.62 11.94
CA VAL A 230 18.41 -16.95 11.15
C VAL A 230 17.92 -16.67 9.72
N GLU A 231 17.19 -17.60 9.10
CA GLU A 231 16.62 -17.42 7.77
C GLU A 231 15.58 -16.28 7.74
N MET A 232 14.66 -16.22 8.72
CA MET A 232 13.64 -15.17 8.82
C MET A 232 14.27 -13.80 9.08
N CYS A 233 15.19 -13.70 10.04
CA CYS A 233 15.88 -12.45 10.36
C CYS A 233 16.76 -11.97 9.19
N GLY A 234 17.50 -12.87 8.54
CA GLY A 234 18.31 -12.54 7.38
C GLY A 234 17.47 -12.04 6.21
N PHE A 235 16.35 -12.69 5.93
CA PHE A 235 15.39 -12.26 4.91
C PHE A 235 14.81 -10.88 5.23
N ALA A 236 14.36 -10.65 6.47
CA ALA A 236 13.82 -9.37 6.91
C ALA A 236 14.87 -8.24 6.83
N GLY A 237 16.13 -8.52 7.14
CA GLY A 237 17.24 -7.59 7.00
C GLY A 237 17.46 -7.14 5.56
N TRP A 238 17.53 -8.08 4.60
CA TRP A 238 17.65 -7.74 3.18
C TRP A 238 16.42 -6.98 2.65
N ASN A 239 15.21 -7.37 3.08
CA ASN A 239 13.99 -6.67 2.71
C ASN A 239 13.96 -5.23 3.28
N MET A 240 14.49 -5.02 4.49
CA MET A 240 14.65 -3.70 5.09
C MET A 240 15.55 -2.79 4.25
N THR A 241 16.60 -3.31 3.62
CA THR A 241 17.45 -2.54 2.69
C THR A 241 16.64 -1.94 1.53
N GLY A 242 15.68 -2.69 0.98
CA GLY A 242 14.78 -2.19 -0.08
C GLY A 242 13.86 -1.07 0.40
N ASN A 243 13.23 -1.25 1.56
CA ASN A 243 12.39 -0.22 2.18
C ASN A 243 13.19 1.03 2.56
N PHE A 244 14.42 0.85 3.06
CA PHE A 244 15.33 1.94 3.36
C PHE A 244 15.70 2.72 2.10
N ALA A 245 16.08 2.06 1.01
CA ALA A 245 16.34 2.73 -0.26
C ALA A 245 15.13 3.53 -0.75
N PHE A 246 13.93 2.99 -0.61
CA PHE A 246 12.67 3.67 -0.91
C PHE A 246 12.48 4.96 -0.10
N VAL A 247 12.63 4.88 1.23
CA VAL A 247 12.54 6.05 2.11
C VAL A 247 13.62 7.07 1.77
N CYS A 248 14.86 6.64 1.54
CA CYS A 248 15.97 7.51 1.22
C CYS A 248 15.74 8.31 -0.07
N TYR A 249 15.35 7.68 -1.17
CA TYR A 249 15.12 8.44 -2.40
C TYR A 249 13.87 9.32 -2.26
N THR A 250 12.76 8.83 -1.68
CA THR A 250 11.53 9.64 -1.56
C THR A 250 11.70 10.87 -0.68
N GLN A 251 12.38 10.74 0.47
CA GLN A 251 12.68 11.86 1.36
C GLN A 251 13.81 12.73 0.80
N GLY A 252 14.83 12.13 0.19
CA GLY A 252 15.91 12.88 -0.45
C GLY A 252 15.43 13.76 -1.60
N LEU A 253 14.46 13.32 -2.41
CA LEU A 253 13.82 14.18 -3.42
C LEU A 253 13.09 15.37 -2.78
N ASN A 254 12.55 15.22 -1.55
CA ASN A 254 11.93 16.32 -0.80
C ASN A 254 12.96 17.39 -0.45
N LEU A 255 14.11 16.93 0.05
CA LEU A 255 15.21 17.78 0.44
C LEU A 255 15.79 18.51 -0.78
N LEU A 256 15.97 17.82 -1.90
CA LEU A 256 16.45 18.43 -3.14
C LEU A 256 15.51 19.52 -3.64
N ILE A 257 14.20 19.25 -3.70
CA ILE A 257 13.23 20.24 -4.18
C ILE A 257 13.21 21.46 -3.25
N ASN A 258 13.20 21.25 -1.94
CA ASN A 258 13.22 22.35 -0.98
C ASN A 258 14.54 23.16 -1.05
N MET A 259 15.68 22.50 -1.25
CA MET A 259 16.99 23.15 -1.32
C MET A 259 17.16 24.02 -2.58
N PHE A 260 16.67 23.57 -3.74
CA PHE A 260 16.85 24.28 -5.01
C PHE A 260 15.72 25.28 -5.32
N PHE A 261 14.48 25.01 -4.88
CA PHE A 261 13.30 25.79 -5.26
C PHE A 261 12.48 26.33 -4.08
N GLY A 262 12.91 26.06 -2.86
CA GLY A 262 12.26 26.53 -1.65
C GLY A 262 10.96 25.81 -1.30
N PRO A 263 10.29 26.26 -0.22
CA PRO A 263 9.16 25.56 0.38
C PRO A 263 7.89 25.61 -0.49
N SER A 264 7.71 26.62 -1.33
CA SER A 264 6.51 26.75 -2.19
C SER A 264 6.42 25.61 -3.20
N VAL A 265 7.52 25.31 -3.91
CA VAL A 265 7.58 24.18 -4.85
C VAL A 265 7.53 22.85 -4.12
N ASN A 266 8.07 22.79 -2.89
CA ASN A 266 7.94 21.60 -2.07
C ASN A 266 6.49 21.35 -1.60
N ALA A 267 5.72 22.40 -1.33
CA ALA A 267 4.29 22.29 -1.03
C ALA A 267 3.50 21.75 -2.24
N ALA A 268 3.82 22.19 -3.46
CA ALA A 268 3.26 21.64 -4.70
C ALA A 268 3.46 20.12 -4.79
N ARG A 269 4.66 19.63 -4.46
CA ARG A 269 4.96 18.20 -4.37
C ARG A 269 4.12 17.52 -3.28
N GLY A 270 4.00 18.14 -2.11
CA GLY A 270 3.19 17.62 -1.01
C GLY A 270 1.76 17.31 -1.44
N ILE A 271 1.14 18.23 -2.17
CA ILE A 271 -0.21 18.07 -2.74
C ILE A 271 -0.24 16.91 -3.75
N ALA A 272 0.72 16.87 -4.69
CA ALA A 272 0.80 15.80 -5.68
C ALA A 272 0.96 14.40 -5.04
N ILE A 273 1.80 14.27 -4.00
CA ILE A 273 1.97 13.02 -3.24
C ILE A 273 0.66 12.57 -2.58
N ARG A 274 -0.16 13.50 -2.06
CA ARG A 274 -1.45 13.13 -1.44
C ARG A 274 -2.40 12.51 -2.45
N VAL A 275 -2.55 13.13 -3.62
CA VAL A 275 -3.40 12.60 -4.69
C VAL A 275 -2.86 11.26 -5.20
N GLN A 276 -1.54 11.18 -5.41
CA GLN A 276 -0.87 9.93 -5.80
C GLN A 276 -1.15 8.81 -4.78
N GLY A 277 -1.00 9.08 -3.47
CA GLY A 277 -1.21 8.09 -2.42
C GLY A 277 -2.63 7.52 -2.38
N ILE A 278 -3.65 8.36 -2.57
CA ILE A 278 -5.05 7.91 -2.66
C ILE A 278 -5.24 6.95 -3.84
N ILE A 279 -4.71 7.33 -5.01
CA ILE A 279 -4.81 6.55 -6.25
C ILE A 279 -4.03 5.23 -6.13
N SER A 280 -2.80 5.25 -5.61
CA SER A 280 -1.97 4.06 -5.37
C SER A 280 -2.63 3.05 -4.43
N ASN A 281 -3.29 3.53 -3.36
CA ASN A 281 -3.99 2.67 -2.41
C ASN A 281 -5.11 1.85 -3.06
N PHE A 282 -5.74 2.38 -4.12
CA PHE A 282 -6.76 1.65 -4.86
C PHE A 282 -6.21 0.39 -5.53
N ALA A 283 -5.04 0.49 -6.18
CA ALA A 283 -4.37 -0.66 -6.78
C ALA A 283 -3.84 -1.65 -5.72
N SER A 284 -3.25 -1.14 -4.64
CA SER A 284 -2.67 -1.97 -3.58
C SER A 284 -3.70 -2.90 -2.90
N ASN A 285 -4.96 -2.45 -2.73
CA ASN A 285 -6.01 -3.30 -2.15
C ASN A 285 -6.36 -4.50 -3.04
N PHE A 286 -6.33 -4.37 -4.36
CA PHE A 286 -6.52 -5.50 -5.26
C PHE A 286 -5.35 -6.49 -5.20
N GLN A 287 -4.12 -5.96 -5.20
CA GLN A 287 -2.87 -6.73 -5.15
C GLN A 287 -2.76 -7.57 -3.86
N THR A 288 -3.18 -7.02 -2.73
CA THR A 288 -3.16 -7.69 -1.42
C THR A 288 -3.91 -9.02 -1.42
N ALA A 289 -4.99 -9.16 -2.20
CA ALA A 289 -5.73 -10.42 -2.33
C ALA A 289 -4.99 -11.49 -3.15
N ILE A 290 -4.06 -11.10 -4.02
CA ILE A 290 -3.38 -11.98 -4.98
C ILE A 290 -1.99 -12.40 -4.47
N HIS A 291 -1.30 -11.56 -3.71
CA HIS A 291 0.04 -11.85 -3.20
C HIS A 291 0.18 -13.23 -2.49
N PRO A 292 -0.76 -13.67 -1.62
CA PRO A 292 -0.66 -14.99 -0.99
C PRO A 292 -0.72 -16.13 -2.02
N GLN A 293 -1.55 -15.99 -3.06
CA GLN A 293 -1.67 -16.98 -4.13
C GLN A 293 -0.39 -17.10 -4.95
N ILE A 294 0.31 -16.00 -5.24
CA ILE A 294 1.63 -16.03 -5.89
C ILE A 294 2.63 -16.82 -5.04
N THR A 295 2.71 -16.50 -3.75
CA THR A 295 3.66 -17.13 -2.82
C THR A 295 3.35 -18.62 -2.62
N LYS A 296 2.06 -18.97 -2.51
CA LYS A 296 1.59 -20.35 -2.36
C LYS A 296 1.95 -21.21 -3.57
N ASN A 297 1.72 -20.70 -4.79
CA ASN A 297 2.04 -21.43 -6.01
C ASN A 297 3.55 -21.60 -6.21
N TYR A 298 4.36 -20.63 -5.78
CA TYR A 298 5.81 -20.81 -5.72
C TYR A 298 6.19 -21.96 -4.77
N ALA A 299 5.64 -21.97 -3.56
CA ALA A 299 5.99 -22.95 -2.53
C ALA A 299 5.65 -24.40 -2.92
N VAL A 300 4.59 -24.62 -3.71
CA VAL A 300 4.21 -25.96 -4.23
C VAL A 300 4.82 -26.27 -5.61
N GLY A 301 5.68 -25.40 -6.15
CA GLY A 301 6.34 -25.61 -7.44
C GLY A 301 5.46 -25.39 -8.69
N ASN A 302 4.26 -24.81 -8.54
CA ASN A 302 3.35 -24.51 -9.65
C ASN A 302 3.71 -23.17 -10.32
N TYR A 303 4.89 -23.12 -10.96
CA TYR A 303 5.41 -21.90 -11.58
C TYR A 303 4.57 -21.42 -12.76
N GLU A 304 3.93 -22.31 -13.52
CA GLU A 304 3.11 -21.91 -14.66
C GLU A 304 1.88 -21.09 -14.22
N TYR A 305 1.16 -21.57 -13.19
CA TYR A 305 0.03 -20.81 -12.65
C TYR A 305 0.48 -19.55 -11.91
N MET A 306 1.62 -19.60 -11.21
CA MET A 306 2.24 -18.42 -10.61
C MET A 306 2.50 -17.33 -11.66
N GLN A 307 3.08 -17.67 -12.82
CA GLN A 307 3.31 -16.71 -13.91
C GLN A 307 1.99 -16.14 -14.46
N LYS A 308 0.95 -16.96 -14.61
CA LYS A 308 -0.39 -16.47 -15.01
C LYS A 308 -0.95 -15.47 -14.00
N LEU A 309 -0.77 -15.71 -12.70
CA LEU A 309 -1.18 -14.77 -11.65
C LEU A 309 -0.39 -13.46 -11.72
N ILE A 310 0.93 -13.51 -11.88
CA ILE A 310 1.79 -12.31 -12.04
C ILE A 310 1.30 -11.46 -13.21
N PHE A 311 1.03 -12.08 -14.37
CA PHE A 311 0.62 -11.36 -15.57
C PHE A 311 -0.77 -10.75 -15.42
N ALA A 312 -1.71 -11.52 -14.84
CA ALA A 312 -3.05 -11.03 -14.56
C ALA A 312 -3.03 -9.88 -13.55
N GLU A 313 -2.30 -10.05 -12.44
CA GLU A 313 -2.18 -9.02 -11.40
C GLU A 313 -1.58 -7.74 -11.96
N SER A 314 -0.46 -7.81 -12.69
CA SER A 314 0.17 -6.61 -13.29
C SER A 314 -0.78 -5.88 -14.22
N LYS A 315 -1.48 -6.59 -15.12
CA LYS A 315 -2.42 -5.98 -16.07
C LYS A 315 -3.64 -5.39 -15.40
N PHE A 316 -4.36 -6.19 -14.62
CA PHE A 316 -5.65 -5.77 -14.05
C PHE A 316 -5.47 -4.73 -12.95
N SER A 317 -4.37 -4.76 -12.17
CA SER A 317 -4.04 -3.67 -11.24
C SER A 317 -3.82 -2.36 -11.98
N LEU A 318 -3.07 -2.39 -13.10
CA LEU A 318 -2.83 -1.20 -13.92
C LEU A 318 -4.11 -0.71 -14.59
N TYR A 319 -4.98 -1.59 -15.09
CA TYR A 319 -6.26 -1.20 -15.70
C TYR A 319 -7.22 -0.57 -14.69
N LEU A 320 -7.27 -1.12 -13.47
CA LEU A 320 -8.05 -0.55 -12.37
C LEU A 320 -7.51 0.82 -11.95
N LEU A 321 -6.19 0.95 -11.90
CA LEU A 321 -5.54 2.23 -11.63
C LEU A 321 -5.85 3.26 -12.72
N LEU A 322 -5.68 2.88 -14.00
CA LEU A 322 -5.95 3.72 -15.16
C LEU A 322 -7.40 4.21 -15.21
N LEU A 323 -8.36 3.35 -14.86
CA LEU A 323 -9.78 3.72 -14.80
C LEU A 323 -10.01 4.88 -13.83
N LEU A 324 -9.29 4.93 -12.71
CA LEU A 324 -9.38 5.98 -11.70
C LEU A 324 -8.54 7.21 -12.07
N SER A 325 -7.31 7.00 -12.55
CA SER A 325 -6.32 8.06 -12.72
C SER A 325 -6.37 8.75 -14.07
N LEU A 326 -6.95 8.16 -15.11
CA LEU A 326 -7.08 8.79 -16.43
C LEU A 326 -7.86 10.12 -16.40
N PRO A 327 -9.07 10.22 -15.81
CA PRO A 327 -9.76 11.50 -15.72
C PRO A 327 -8.97 12.51 -14.87
N VAL A 328 -8.26 12.04 -13.83
CA VAL A 328 -7.40 12.87 -12.99
C VAL A 328 -6.19 13.41 -13.77
N LEU A 329 -5.61 12.62 -14.67
CA LEU A 329 -4.50 13.06 -15.54
C LEU A 329 -4.94 14.18 -16.49
N VAL A 330 -6.10 14.01 -17.11
CA VAL A 330 -6.65 14.95 -18.09
C VAL A 330 -7.09 16.25 -17.40
N GLU A 331 -7.97 16.15 -16.39
CA GLU A 331 -8.57 17.29 -15.67
C GLU A 331 -7.80 17.70 -14.41
N ALA A 332 -6.50 17.37 -14.32
CA ALA A 332 -5.67 17.66 -13.15
C ALA A 332 -5.79 19.12 -12.67
N GLN A 333 -5.75 20.07 -13.60
CA GLN A 333 -5.87 21.50 -13.28
C GLN A 333 -7.23 21.83 -12.66
N LEU A 334 -8.32 21.37 -13.25
CA LEU A 334 -9.67 21.67 -12.79
C LEU A 334 -9.94 21.05 -11.42
N ILE A 335 -9.55 19.80 -11.23
CA ILE A 335 -9.70 19.08 -9.96
C ILE A 335 -8.92 19.80 -8.84
N LEU A 336 -7.68 20.23 -9.12
CA LEU A 336 -6.88 20.97 -8.16
C LEU A 336 -7.46 22.35 -7.86
N ASN A 337 -7.99 23.06 -8.85
CA ASN A 337 -8.65 24.36 -8.65
C ASN A 337 -9.94 24.25 -7.82
N TRP A 338 -10.68 23.14 -7.95
CA TRP A 338 -11.86 22.90 -7.09
C TRP A 338 -11.47 22.52 -5.66
N TRP A 339 -10.34 21.84 -5.50
CA TRP A 339 -9.88 21.42 -4.18
C TRP A 339 -9.15 22.54 -3.42
N LEU A 340 -8.41 23.40 -4.13
CA LEU A 340 -7.52 24.41 -3.56
C LEU A 340 -7.91 25.80 -4.07
N VAL A 341 -7.97 26.77 -3.15
CA VAL A 341 -8.23 28.18 -3.49
C VAL A 341 -7.14 28.74 -4.42
N ASN A 342 -5.86 28.42 -4.12
CA ASN A 342 -4.71 28.77 -4.95
C ASN A 342 -3.88 27.50 -5.20
N VAL A 343 -3.78 27.06 -6.45
CA VAL A 343 -2.95 25.91 -6.83
C VAL A 343 -1.51 26.37 -6.99
N PRO A 344 -0.54 25.82 -6.23
CA PRO A 344 0.86 26.16 -6.41
C PRO A 344 1.37 25.83 -7.81
N GLU A 345 2.27 26.65 -8.34
CA GLU A 345 2.95 26.37 -9.60
C GLU A 345 3.61 24.99 -9.60
N ASN A 346 3.67 24.34 -10.76
CA ASN A 346 4.20 22.99 -10.97
C ASN A 346 3.34 21.82 -10.42
N THR A 347 2.35 22.05 -9.55
CA THR A 347 1.55 20.97 -8.93
C THR A 347 0.95 20.01 -9.96
N VAL A 348 0.37 20.54 -11.04
CA VAL A 348 -0.23 19.74 -12.12
C VAL A 348 0.80 18.87 -12.84
N VAL A 349 1.98 19.42 -13.14
CA VAL A 349 3.05 18.71 -13.83
C VAL A 349 3.61 17.60 -12.94
N PHE A 350 3.83 17.90 -11.66
CA PHE A 350 4.27 16.90 -10.68
C PHE A 350 3.26 15.77 -10.57
N LEU A 351 1.98 16.09 -10.39
CA LEU A 351 0.91 15.10 -10.30
C LEU A 351 0.90 14.17 -11.52
N ARG A 352 0.96 14.74 -12.73
CA ARG A 352 0.95 13.94 -13.96
C ARG A 352 2.13 12.98 -14.04
N ILE A 353 3.36 13.45 -13.81
CA ILE A 353 4.56 12.60 -13.87
C ILE A 353 4.54 11.53 -12.77
N MET A 354 4.13 11.90 -11.55
CA MET A 354 4.04 10.98 -10.42
C MET A 354 2.98 9.89 -10.62
N LEU A 355 1.89 10.16 -11.33
CA LEU A 355 0.95 9.10 -11.69
C LEU A 355 1.55 8.09 -12.67
N PHE A 356 2.44 8.53 -13.58
CA PHE A 356 3.19 7.60 -14.42
C PHE A 356 4.16 6.74 -13.60
N THR A 357 4.80 7.29 -12.56
CA THR A 357 5.64 6.46 -11.68
C THR A 357 4.81 5.39 -10.97
N THR A 358 3.59 5.72 -10.55
CA THR A 358 2.65 4.78 -9.93
C THR A 358 2.24 3.64 -10.88
N TYR A 359 2.10 3.89 -12.18
CA TYR A 359 1.85 2.80 -13.15
C TYR A 359 3.00 1.79 -13.21
N ILE A 360 4.24 2.27 -13.16
CA ILE A 360 5.44 1.42 -13.15
C ILE A 360 5.52 0.63 -11.84
N GLU A 361 5.29 1.27 -10.70
CA GLU A 361 5.30 0.63 -9.38
C GLU A 361 4.21 -0.45 -9.27
N THR A 362 3.00 -0.15 -9.71
CA THR A 362 1.88 -1.09 -9.71
C THR A 362 2.20 -2.34 -10.54
N THR A 363 2.89 -2.18 -11.66
CA THR A 363 3.34 -3.29 -12.52
C THR A 363 4.55 -4.03 -11.92
N THR A 364 5.32 -3.37 -11.07
CA THR A 364 6.51 -3.91 -10.42
C THR A 364 6.17 -4.76 -9.20
N ASN A 365 5.12 -4.41 -8.46
CA ASN A 365 4.75 -5.09 -7.20
C ASN A 365 4.58 -6.62 -7.33
N PRO A 366 3.91 -7.17 -8.36
CA PRO A 366 3.79 -8.62 -8.52
C PRO A 366 5.14 -9.31 -8.73
N LEU A 367 6.08 -8.64 -9.41
CA LEU A 367 7.46 -9.12 -9.59
C LEU A 367 8.23 -9.09 -8.27
N LEU A 368 8.05 -8.04 -7.47
CA LEU A 368 8.65 -7.95 -6.14
C LEU A 368 8.15 -9.09 -5.25
N VAL A 369 6.84 -9.31 -5.18
CA VAL A 369 6.24 -10.41 -4.39
C VAL A 369 6.73 -11.77 -4.86
N SER A 370 6.86 -11.95 -6.17
CA SER A 370 7.43 -13.15 -6.76
C SER A 370 8.90 -13.35 -6.35
N ALA A 371 9.70 -12.29 -6.35
CA ALA A 371 11.08 -12.32 -5.88
C ALA A 371 11.15 -12.67 -4.38
N LEU A 372 10.28 -12.07 -3.56
CA LEU A 372 10.17 -12.37 -2.13
C LEU A 372 9.78 -13.83 -1.90
N ALA A 373 8.87 -14.40 -2.69
CA ALA A 373 8.50 -15.80 -2.60
C ALA A 373 9.73 -16.73 -2.74
N THR A 374 10.69 -16.38 -3.61
CA THR A 374 11.91 -17.18 -3.81
C THR A 374 12.83 -17.30 -2.60
N GLY A 375 12.74 -16.39 -1.63
CA GLY A 375 13.69 -16.32 -0.52
C GLY A 375 15.05 -15.71 -0.88
N ASN A 376 15.38 -15.59 -2.17
CA ASN A 376 16.67 -15.07 -2.66
C ASN A 376 16.69 -13.54 -2.78
N VAL A 377 16.25 -12.86 -1.72
CA VAL A 377 16.07 -11.39 -1.71
C VAL A 377 17.40 -10.64 -1.76
N LYS A 378 18.47 -11.22 -1.20
CA LYS A 378 19.82 -10.63 -1.20
C LYS A 378 20.27 -10.21 -2.61
N LYS A 379 20.22 -11.13 -3.58
CA LYS A 379 20.68 -10.86 -4.94
C LYS A 379 19.88 -9.73 -5.59
N LEU A 380 18.57 -9.74 -5.40
CA LEU A 380 17.68 -8.70 -5.91
C LEU A 380 18.03 -7.33 -5.31
N GLN A 381 18.13 -7.25 -3.99
CA GLN A 381 18.35 -5.97 -3.30
C GLN A 381 19.75 -5.39 -3.57
N LEU A 382 20.78 -6.24 -3.70
CA LEU A 382 22.12 -5.78 -4.06
C LEU A 382 22.18 -5.09 -5.43
N VAL A 383 21.31 -5.45 -6.36
CA VAL A 383 21.26 -4.82 -7.70
C VAL A 383 20.29 -3.64 -7.70
N ILE A 384 19.10 -3.81 -7.12
CA ILE A 384 18.01 -2.85 -7.22
C ILE A 384 18.18 -1.67 -6.26
N CYS A 385 18.65 -1.87 -5.03
CA CYS A 385 18.79 -0.78 -4.06
C CYS A 385 19.78 0.31 -4.53
N PRO A 386 21.00 -0.02 -5.00
CA PRO A 386 21.91 1.01 -5.51
C PRO A 386 21.34 1.77 -6.70
N LEU A 387 20.67 1.06 -7.62
CA LEU A 387 20.01 1.68 -8.76
C LEU A 387 18.95 2.70 -8.33
N LEU A 388 18.09 2.36 -7.36
CA LEU A 388 17.10 3.30 -6.83
C LEU A 388 17.75 4.47 -6.08
N LEU A 389 18.84 4.23 -5.36
CA LEU A 389 19.58 5.31 -4.70
C LEU A 389 20.24 6.27 -5.69
N CYS A 390 20.56 5.83 -6.91
CA CYS A 390 21.06 6.71 -7.98
C CYS A 390 20.06 7.79 -8.43
N ILE A 391 18.77 7.67 -8.07
CA ILE A 391 17.77 8.74 -8.31
C ILE A 391 18.25 10.07 -7.70
N LEU A 392 18.83 10.04 -6.50
CA LEU A 392 19.28 11.23 -5.78
C LEU A 392 20.45 11.95 -6.46
N PRO A 393 21.63 11.32 -6.70
CA PRO A 393 22.75 12.00 -7.34
C PRO A 393 22.41 12.44 -8.76
N LEU A 394 21.67 11.65 -9.53
CA LEU A 394 21.25 12.06 -10.88
C LEU A 394 20.32 13.28 -10.83
N SER A 395 19.32 13.27 -9.94
CA SER A 395 18.43 14.41 -9.76
C SER A 395 19.21 15.67 -9.35
N TYR A 396 20.14 15.54 -8.40
CA TYR A 396 21.01 16.64 -7.97
C TYR A 396 21.83 17.20 -9.13
N LEU A 397 22.42 16.36 -9.98
CA LEU A 397 23.18 16.79 -11.15
C LEU A 397 22.32 17.58 -12.13
N PHE A 398 21.13 17.08 -12.48
CA PHE A 398 20.21 17.80 -13.38
C PHE A 398 19.80 19.15 -12.80
N LEU A 399 19.46 19.22 -11.52
CA LEU A 399 19.12 20.48 -10.86
C LEU A 399 20.29 21.46 -10.82
N LYS A 400 21.51 20.97 -10.59
CA LYS A 400 22.73 21.79 -10.60
C LYS A 400 23.00 22.40 -11.99
N PHE A 401 22.62 21.72 -13.06
CA PHE A 401 22.69 22.25 -14.44
C PHE A 401 21.53 23.20 -14.81
N GLY A 402 20.68 23.59 -13.84
CA GLY A 402 19.58 24.53 -14.06
C GLY A 402 18.30 23.89 -14.62
N ALA A 403 18.16 22.56 -14.55
CA ALA A 403 16.92 21.90 -14.95
C ALA A 403 15.74 22.31 -14.04
N PRO A 404 14.50 22.34 -14.57
CA PRO A 404 13.32 22.70 -13.79
C PRO A 404 13.00 21.63 -12.74
N ALA A 405 12.23 22.00 -11.72
CA ALA A 405 11.92 21.14 -10.57
C ALA A 405 11.30 19.79 -10.95
N TYR A 406 10.51 19.72 -12.02
CA TYR A 406 9.86 18.48 -12.46
C TYR A 406 10.86 17.43 -13.01
N SER A 407 12.07 17.84 -13.37
CA SER A 407 13.12 16.95 -13.90
C SER A 407 13.46 15.81 -12.94
N VAL A 408 13.40 16.07 -11.64
CA VAL A 408 13.59 15.10 -10.55
C VAL A 408 12.63 13.91 -10.66
N PHE A 409 11.37 14.17 -11.02
CA PHE A 409 10.37 13.11 -11.19
C PHE A 409 10.52 12.36 -12.51
N ILE A 410 11.07 13.00 -13.54
CA ILE A 410 11.44 12.33 -14.79
C ILE A 410 12.58 11.35 -14.54
N VAL A 411 13.63 11.77 -13.80
CA VAL A 411 14.73 10.88 -13.39
C VAL A 411 14.18 9.69 -12.60
N ASN A 412 13.29 9.93 -11.62
CA ASN A 412 12.63 8.87 -10.87
C ASN A 412 11.90 7.87 -11.80
N LEU A 413 11.07 8.38 -12.72
CA LEU A 413 10.33 7.55 -13.67
C LEU A 413 11.23 6.65 -14.51
N LEU A 414 12.33 7.21 -15.06
CA LEU A 414 13.28 6.46 -15.89
C LEU A 414 14.00 5.36 -15.09
N ILE A 415 14.44 5.67 -13.87
CA ILE A 415 15.12 4.71 -13.01
C ILE A 415 14.16 3.60 -12.57
N LEU A 416 12.91 3.92 -12.23
CA LEU A 416 11.89 2.92 -11.91
C LEU A 416 11.60 2.00 -13.09
N PHE A 417 11.53 2.55 -14.31
CA PHE A 417 11.36 1.75 -15.52
C PHE A 417 12.55 0.83 -15.79
N LEU A 418 13.79 1.33 -15.63
CA LEU A 418 14.99 0.49 -15.73
C LEU A 418 15.00 -0.61 -14.67
N SER A 419 14.61 -0.28 -13.44
CA SER A 419 14.48 -1.21 -12.33
C SER A 419 13.46 -2.32 -12.62
N LEU A 420 12.33 -1.98 -13.23
CA LEU A 420 11.33 -2.95 -13.72
C LEU A 420 11.97 -3.92 -14.73
N ILE A 421 12.70 -3.40 -15.73
CA ILE A 421 13.36 -4.22 -16.74
C ILE A 421 14.30 -5.23 -16.09
N ILE A 422 15.18 -4.76 -15.21
CA ILE A 422 16.17 -5.60 -14.52
C ILE A 422 15.49 -6.69 -13.70
N ARG A 423 14.43 -6.36 -12.95
CA ARG A 423 13.66 -7.35 -12.15
C ARG A 423 13.10 -8.48 -13.01
N VAL A 424 12.55 -8.19 -14.19
CA VAL A 424 12.00 -9.21 -15.09
C VAL A 424 13.10 -10.20 -15.52
N PHE A 425 14.28 -9.72 -15.89
CA PHE A 425 15.41 -10.58 -16.26
C PHE A 425 15.95 -11.38 -15.07
N MET A 426 16.06 -10.76 -13.90
CA MET A 426 16.53 -11.43 -12.69
C MET A 426 15.61 -12.55 -12.22
N LEU A 427 14.31 -12.48 -12.52
CA LEU A 427 13.34 -13.51 -12.12
C LEU A 427 13.34 -14.75 -13.01
N LYS A 428 13.82 -14.64 -14.26
CA LYS A 428 13.92 -15.77 -15.19
C LYS A 428 14.59 -17.02 -14.58
N PRO A 429 15.79 -16.96 -13.97
CA PRO A 429 16.43 -18.14 -13.39
C PRO A 429 15.71 -18.71 -12.16
N PHE A 430 14.87 -17.94 -11.46
CA PHE A 430 14.23 -18.40 -10.23
C PHE A 430 12.86 -19.02 -10.43
N ILE A 431 12.08 -18.50 -11.39
CA ILE A 431 10.67 -18.91 -11.59
C ILE A 431 10.35 -19.23 -13.05
N GLY A 432 11.35 -19.24 -13.94
CA GLY A 432 11.16 -19.49 -15.38
C GLY A 432 10.39 -18.39 -16.11
N LEU A 433 10.31 -17.19 -15.54
CA LEU A 433 9.58 -16.07 -16.13
C LEU A 433 10.14 -15.75 -17.52
N SER A 434 9.31 -15.77 -18.56
CA SER A 434 9.73 -15.37 -19.91
C SER A 434 9.70 -13.85 -20.04
N PRO A 435 10.86 -13.16 -20.19
CA PRO A 435 10.88 -11.71 -20.32
C PRO A 435 10.09 -11.25 -21.55
N LYS A 436 10.24 -11.96 -22.68
CA LYS A 436 9.52 -11.66 -23.93
C LYS A 436 8.01 -11.65 -23.71
N HIS A 437 7.47 -12.69 -23.08
CA HIS A 437 6.04 -12.74 -22.81
C HIS A 437 5.61 -11.67 -21.82
N TYR A 438 6.39 -11.38 -20.79
CA TYR A 438 6.05 -10.30 -19.85
C TYR A 438 6.00 -8.94 -20.54
N PHE A 439 7.01 -8.57 -21.33
CA PHE A 439 7.02 -7.29 -22.03
C PHE A 439 5.90 -7.18 -23.06
N VAL A 440 5.65 -8.22 -23.85
CA VAL A 440 4.59 -8.19 -24.87
C VAL A 440 3.22 -8.22 -24.24
N ASP A 441 2.95 -9.19 -23.37
CA ASP A 441 1.61 -9.43 -22.85
C ASP A 441 1.22 -8.49 -21.71
N VAL A 442 2.18 -7.93 -20.97
CA VAL A 442 1.90 -6.98 -19.89
C VAL A 442 2.22 -5.56 -20.34
N ILE A 443 3.50 -5.24 -20.58
CA ILE A 443 3.94 -3.85 -20.78
C ILE A 443 3.35 -3.23 -22.04
N ILE A 444 3.56 -3.86 -23.20
CA ILE A 444 3.10 -3.33 -24.49
C ILE A 444 1.57 -3.28 -24.56
N ARG A 445 0.87 -4.34 -24.13
CA ARG A 445 -0.61 -4.33 -24.07
C ARG A 445 -1.14 -3.25 -23.14
N CYS A 446 -0.55 -3.06 -21.96
CA CYS A 446 -0.97 -2.00 -21.03
C CYS A 446 -0.71 -0.61 -21.58
N MET A 447 0.44 -0.37 -22.22
CA MET A 447 0.74 0.87 -22.91
C MET A 447 -0.27 1.14 -24.04
N GLY A 448 -0.58 0.12 -24.85
CA GLY A 448 -1.58 0.22 -25.92
C GLY A 448 -2.96 0.59 -25.38
N VAL A 449 -3.41 -0.06 -24.30
CA VAL A 449 -4.67 0.30 -23.62
C VAL A 449 -4.62 1.73 -23.10
N GLY A 450 -3.54 2.14 -22.44
CA GLY A 450 -3.37 3.49 -21.91
C GLY A 450 -3.46 4.57 -22.99
N ILE A 451 -2.69 4.41 -24.07
CA ILE A 451 -2.65 5.37 -25.18
C ILE A 451 -4.02 5.45 -25.88
N LEU A 452 -4.60 4.32 -26.26
CA LEU A 452 -5.84 4.29 -27.03
C LEU A 452 -7.07 4.70 -26.20
N SER A 453 -7.09 4.37 -24.91
CA SER A 453 -8.16 4.83 -24.01
C SER A 453 -8.09 6.32 -23.72
N SER A 454 -6.92 6.95 -23.83
CA SER A 454 -6.74 8.39 -23.60
C SER A 454 -7.27 9.27 -24.74
N VAL A 455 -7.43 8.73 -25.96
CA VAL A 455 -7.84 9.50 -27.14
C VAL A 455 -9.20 10.17 -26.96
N LEU A 456 -10.22 9.43 -26.53
CA LEU A 456 -11.58 9.96 -26.36
C LEU A 456 -11.69 11.02 -25.23
N PRO A 457 -11.14 10.79 -24.02
CA PRO A 457 -11.15 11.81 -22.98
C PRO A 457 -10.40 13.08 -23.36
N ILE A 458 -9.26 12.95 -24.04
CA ILE A 458 -8.49 14.10 -24.51
C ILE A 458 -9.27 14.88 -25.59
N SER A 459 -9.98 14.20 -26.50
CA SER A 459 -10.80 14.90 -27.49
C SER A 459 -11.93 15.70 -26.84
N PHE A 460 -12.64 15.12 -25.85
CA PHE A 460 -13.63 15.87 -25.08
C PHE A 460 -13.03 17.06 -24.33
N TYR A 461 -11.83 16.89 -23.75
CA TYR A 461 -11.12 17.97 -23.08
C TYR A 461 -10.79 19.14 -24.01
N LEU A 462 -10.46 18.86 -25.28
CA LEU A 462 -10.12 19.89 -26.27
C LEU A 462 -11.36 20.57 -26.90
N ILE A 463 -12.49 19.86 -26.99
CA ILE A 463 -13.69 20.34 -27.70
C ILE A 463 -14.66 21.06 -26.76
N VAL A 464 -14.84 20.55 -25.53
CA VAL A 464 -15.87 21.07 -24.60
C VAL A 464 -15.28 22.21 -23.78
N GLU A 465 -15.73 23.43 -24.00
CA GLU A 465 -15.20 24.60 -23.29
C GLU A 465 -15.71 24.74 -21.85
N LEU A 466 -16.97 24.35 -21.59
CA LEU A 466 -17.63 24.51 -20.29
C LEU A 466 -17.01 23.59 -19.24
N PRO A 467 -16.33 24.10 -18.18
CA PRO A 467 -15.48 23.29 -17.31
C PRO A 467 -16.19 22.13 -16.61
N PHE A 468 -17.38 22.37 -16.08
CA PHE A 468 -18.14 21.33 -15.37
C PHE A 468 -18.66 20.24 -16.32
N ILE A 469 -19.14 20.63 -17.51
CA ILE A 469 -19.62 19.67 -18.51
C ILE A 469 -18.43 18.89 -19.07
N ARG A 470 -17.31 19.55 -19.35
CA ARG A 470 -16.05 18.93 -19.78
C ARG A 470 -15.58 17.88 -18.77
N PHE A 471 -15.59 18.21 -17.48
CA PHE A 471 -15.24 17.25 -16.43
C PHE A 471 -16.12 15.99 -16.46
N LEU A 472 -17.45 16.15 -16.54
CA LEU A 472 -18.38 15.02 -16.58
C LEU A 472 -18.19 14.17 -17.85
N THR A 473 -18.02 14.79 -19.01
CA THR A 473 -17.79 14.06 -20.27
C THR A 473 -16.43 13.39 -20.31
N VAL A 474 -15.37 14.01 -19.77
CA VAL A 474 -14.05 13.40 -19.60
C VAL A 474 -14.11 12.19 -18.67
N CYS A 475 -14.80 12.29 -17.54
CA CYS A 475 -14.98 11.17 -16.61
C CYS A 475 -15.73 10.00 -17.26
N LEU A 476 -16.88 10.28 -17.88
CA LEU A 476 -17.69 9.24 -18.52
C LEU A 476 -16.95 8.58 -19.68
N SER A 477 -16.33 9.39 -20.55
CA SER A 477 -15.55 8.90 -21.69
C SER A 477 -14.32 8.11 -21.25
N SER A 478 -13.65 8.50 -20.15
CA SER A 478 -12.49 7.76 -19.61
C SER A 478 -12.89 6.37 -19.15
N VAL A 479 -13.98 6.25 -18.40
CA VAL A 479 -14.47 4.95 -17.93
C VAL A 479 -14.86 4.07 -19.12
N LEU A 480 -15.64 4.60 -20.06
CA LEU A 480 -16.08 3.86 -21.24
C LEU A 480 -14.91 3.46 -22.15
N SER A 481 -13.96 4.35 -22.39
CA SER A 481 -12.80 4.09 -23.25
C SER A 481 -11.87 3.04 -22.62
N VAL A 482 -11.59 3.14 -21.33
CA VAL A 482 -10.74 2.17 -20.61
C VAL A 482 -11.39 0.79 -20.63
N ILE A 483 -12.67 0.66 -20.25
CA ILE A 483 -13.37 -0.64 -20.26
C ILE A 483 -13.34 -1.26 -21.66
N THR A 484 -13.62 -0.46 -22.69
CA THR A 484 -13.64 -0.91 -24.09
C THR A 484 -12.26 -1.38 -24.54
N MET A 485 -11.20 -0.58 -24.31
CA MET A 485 -9.84 -0.92 -24.73
C MET A 485 -9.26 -2.09 -23.94
N VAL A 486 -9.59 -2.21 -22.65
CA VAL A 486 -9.24 -3.39 -21.85
C VAL A 486 -9.84 -4.64 -22.46
N TYR A 487 -11.11 -4.62 -22.85
CA TYR A 487 -11.77 -5.78 -23.45
C TYR A 487 -11.18 -6.16 -24.82
N PHE A 488 -10.93 -5.19 -25.71
CA PHE A 488 -10.49 -5.45 -27.08
C PHE A 488 -8.98 -5.60 -27.27
N ILE A 489 -8.16 -5.02 -26.39
CA ILE A 489 -6.70 -5.01 -26.52
C ILE A 489 -6.04 -5.64 -25.31
N GLY A 490 -6.45 -5.22 -24.10
CA GLY A 490 -5.82 -5.63 -22.85
C GLY A 490 -5.97 -7.11 -22.51
N MET A 491 -7.19 -7.66 -22.69
CA MET A 491 -7.49 -9.05 -22.37
C MET A 491 -7.04 -10.00 -23.47
N ASN A 492 -6.42 -11.12 -23.10
CA ASN A 492 -6.14 -12.23 -24.02
C ASN A 492 -7.42 -13.04 -24.32
N HIS A 493 -7.35 -13.96 -25.28
CA HIS A 493 -8.51 -14.75 -25.71
C HIS A 493 -9.16 -15.54 -24.56
N GLN A 494 -8.35 -16.13 -23.68
CA GLN A 494 -8.84 -16.92 -22.55
C GLN A 494 -9.53 -16.04 -21.50
N GLU A 495 -8.97 -14.87 -21.20
CA GLU A 495 -9.54 -13.88 -20.30
C GLU A 495 -10.90 -13.37 -20.82
N ARG A 496 -10.99 -13.08 -22.13
CA ARG A 496 -12.26 -12.66 -22.77
C ARG A 496 -13.31 -13.76 -22.69
N LEU A 497 -12.93 -15.01 -22.96
CA LEU A 497 -13.84 -16.14 -22.88
C LEU A 497 -14.37 -16.32 -21.45
N PHE A 498 -13.48 -16.22 -20.46
CA PHE A 498 -13.86 -16.27 -19.04
C PHE A 498 -14.83 -15.15 -18.67
N ALA A 499 -14.57 -13.92 -19.10
CA ALA A 499 -15.47 -12.79 -18.87
C ALA A 499 -16.84 -12.99 -19.54
N LYS A 500 -16.88 -13.42 -20.81
CA LYS A 500 -18.14 -13.72 -21.53
C LYS A 500 -18.98 -14.77 -20.81
N ILE A 501 -18.36 -15.87 -20.36
CA ILE A 501 -19.06 -16.93 -19.62
C ILE A 501 -19.63 -16.38 -18.31
N LYS A 502 -18.85 -15.58 -17.58
CA LYS A 502 -19.27 -15.04 -16.28
C LYS A 502 -20.40 -14.01 -16.41
N ILE A 503 -20.33 -13.12 -17.40
CA ILE A 503 -21.39 -12.17 -17.75
C ILE A 503 -22.66 -12.91 -18.16
N ARG A 504 -22.55 -13.91 -19.04
CA ARG A 504 -23.69 -14.73 -19.48
C ARG A 504 -24.37 -15.43 -18.30
N ASN A 505 -23.59 -15.95 -17.35
CA ASN A 505 -24.13 -16.62 -16.16
C ASN A 505 -24.81 -15.63 -15.20
N MET A 506 -24.29 -14.41 -15.03
CA MET A 506 -24.97 -13.38 -14.23
C MET A 506 -26.29 -12.94 -14.86
N ILE A 507 -26.34 -12.78 -16.18
CA ILE A 507 -27.56 -12.42 -16.91
C ILE A 507 -28.58 -13.58 -16.83
N LYS A 508 -28.15 -14.83 -17.01
CA LYS A 508 -29.03 -16.00 -16.87
C LYS A 508 -29.57 -16.17 -15.45
N ASN A 509 -28.77 -15.94 -14.41
CA ASN A 509 -29.21 -16.03 -13.02
C ASN A 509 -30.17 -14.90 -12.61
N ARG A 510 -30.13 -13.74 -13.30
CA ARG A 510 -31.14 -12.68 -13.15
C ARG A 510 -32.50 -13.04 -13.80
N ASN A 511 -32.51 -13.98 -14.74
CA ASN A 511 -33.71 -14.41 -15.47
C ASN A 511 -34.38 -15.67 -14.90
N LEU A 512 -33.92 -16.18 -13.75
CA LEU A 512 -34.65 -17.21 -12.99
C LEU A 512 -35.63 -16.49 -12.05
N PRO A 513 -36.96 -16.67 -12.21
CA PRO A 513 -37.90 -16.10 -11.26
C PRO A 513 -37.63 -16.70 -9.88
N ILE A 514 -37.61 -15.82 -8.88
CA ILE A 514 -37.67 -16.18 -7.47
C ILE A 514 -38.93 -17.03 -7.33
N LYS A 515 -38.78 -18.35 -7.20
CA LYS A 515 -39.87 -19.19 -6.70
C LYS A 515 -40.03 -18.83 -5.23
N ASN A 516 -41.09 -18.08 -4.95
CA ASN A 516 -41.60 -17.81 -3.60
C ASN A 516 -41.77 -19.09 -2.81
#